data_AF-A0A0S9DVJ0-F1
#
_entry.id   AF-A0A0S9DVJ0-F1
#
_cell.length_a   1.000
_cell.length_b   1.000
_cell.length_c   1.000
_cell.angle_alpha   90.00
_cell.angle_beta   90.00
_cell.angle_gamma   90.00
#
_symmetry.space_group_name_H-M   'P 1'
#
loop_
_entity.id
_entity.type
_entity.pdbx_description
1 polymer ?
#
loop_
_entity_poly.entity_id
_entity_poly.type
_entity_poly.pdbx_seq_one_letter_code
_entity_poly.pdbx_strand_id
1 'polypeptide(L)'
;MTDVASSHHGYISDKEKYLARMKRIEGQARGVARMVDEEKYCIDILTQISALTSALESVALGLLDDHLKHCVVDAVQLGGDEGQAKIKEASDAIARLVRS
;
A
#
# COMPACT_ATOMS: atom_id res chain seq x y z
N MET A 1 -8.44 -32.92 10.25
CA MET A 1 -7.60 -32.34 9.18
C MET A 1 -8.54 -31.63 8.24
N THR A 2 -8.92 -30.40 8.60
CA THR A 2 -9.90 -29.61 7.85
C THR A 2 -9.13 -28.63 6.97
N ASP A 3 -9.39 -28.78 5.68
CA ASP A 3 -8.91 -28.02 4.55
C ASP A 3 -9.05 -26.51 4.78
N VAL A 4 -7.94 -25.79 4.84
CA VAL A 4 -7.92 -24.33 4.88
C VAL A 4 -8.19 -23.88 3.47
N ALA A 5 -9.46 -23.57 3.19
CA ALA A 5 -9.88 -22.89 1.97
C ALA A 5 -8.96 -21.69 1.75
N SER A 6 -8.07 -21.81 0.77
CA SER A 6 -7.16 -20.76 0.35
C SER A 6 -8.01 -19.64 -0.24
N SER A 7 -8.37 -18.67 0.61
CA SER A 7 -8.84 -17.37 0.18
C SER A 7 -7.72 -16.79 -0.67
N HIS A 8 -7.83 -16.93 -1.99
CA HIS A 8 -6.95 -16.31 -2.95
C HIS A 8 -7.17 -14.80 -2.84
N HIS A 9 -6.54 -14.17 -1.84
CA HIS A 9 -6.55 -12.72 -1.69
C HIS A 9 -5.77 -12.21 -2.91
N GLY A 10 -6.46 -11.92 -4.00
CA GLY A 10 -5.91 -11.37 -5.25
C GLY A 10 -5.41 -9.93 -5.09
N TYR A 11 -4.78 -9.62 -3.95
CA TYR A 11 -4.43 -8.28 -3.52
C TYR A 11 -2.99 -7.91 -3.85
N ILE A 12 -2.12 -8.89 -4.12
CA ILE A 12 -0.71 -8.67 -4.36
C ILE A 12 -0.22 -9.64 -5.43
N SER A 13 0.04 -9.12 -6.62
CA SER A 13 0.71 -9.83 -7.72
C SER A 13 2.20 -10.06 -7.42
N ASP A 14 2.80 -9.18 -6.62
CA ASP A 14 4.24 -9.14 -6.37
C ASP A 14 4.57 -8.91 -4.88
N LYS A 15 4.32 -9.94 -4.07
CA LYS A 15 4.48 -9.90 -2.60
C LYS A 15 5.90 -9.57 -2.17
N GLU A 16 6.87 -10.14 -2.87
CA GLU A 16 8.28 -9.95 -2.55
C GLU A 16 8.69 -8.50 -2.74
N LYS A 17 8.22 -7.85 -3.82
CA LYS A 17 8.48 -6.43 -4.08
C LYS A 17 7.89 -5.52 -3.00
N TYR A 18 6.65 -5.73 -2.56
CA TYR A 18 6.08 -4.93 -1.48
C TYR A 18 6.82 -5.14 -0.17
N LEU A 19 7.15 -6.38 0.19
CA LEU A 19 7.96 -6.66 1.37
C LEU A 19 9.34 -6.01 1.31
N ALA A 20 10.00 -6.02 0.15
CA ALA A 20 11.29 -5.35 -0.04
C ALA A 20 11.20 -3.83 0.15
N ARG A 21 10.14 -3.20 -0.39
CA ARG A 21 9.87 -1.76 -0.19
C ARG A 21 9.60 -1.44 1.28
N MET A 22 8.78 -2.24 1.96
CA MET A 22 8.48 -2.05 3.38
C MET A 22 9.73 -2.19 4.26
N LYS A 23 10.61 -3.18 3.99
CA LYS A 23 11.91 -3.31 4.70
C LYS A 23 12.80 -2.08 4.52
N ARG A 24 12.77 -1.46 3.33
CA ARG A 24 13.52 -0.21 3.07
C ARG A 24 12.95 0.96 3.89
N ILE A 25 11.63 1.11 3.91
CA ILE A 25 10.92 2.13 4.68
C ILE A 25 11.21 1.99 6.18
N GLU A 26 11.20 0.75 6.69
CA GLU A 26 11.58 0.45 8.08
C GLU A 26 13.01 0.91 8.41
N GLY A 27 13.95 0.70 7.47
CA GLY A 27 15.31 1.20 7.57
C GLY A 27 15.39 2.73 7.59
N GLN A 28 14.59 3.41 6.76
CA GLN A 28 14.51 4.87 6.75
C GLN A 28 13.93 5.40 8.08
N ALA A 29 12.89 4.78 8.62
CA ALA A 29 12.30 5.15 9.91
C ALA A 29 13.31 5.04 11.06
N ARG A 30 14.09 3.95 11.11
CA ARG A 30 15.20 3.82 12.05
C ARG A 30 16.27 4.90 11.85
N GLY A 31 16.54 5.27 10.60
CA GLY A 31 17.46 6.36 10.26
C GLY A 31 16.99 7.69 10.85
N VAL A 32 15.72 8.05 10.66
CA VAL A 32 15.12 9.26 11.25
C VAL A 32 15.20 9.24 12.77
N ALA A 33 14.85 8.11 13.41
CA ALA A 33 14.95 7.99 14.88
C ALA A 33 16.39 8.24 15.39
N ARG A 34 17.40 7.71 14.69
CA ARG A 34 18.81 7.96 15.00
C ARG A 34 19.18 9.43 14.80
N MET A 35 18.70 10.09 13.75
CA MET A 35 18.98 11.51 13.52
C MET A 35 18.42 12.39 14.63
N VAL A 36 17.26 12.02 15.20
CA VAL A 36 16.68 12.71 16.36
C VAL A 36 17.55 12.48 17.60
N ASP A 37 17.96 11.24 17.85
CA ASP A 37 18.84 10.87 18.98
C ASP A 37 20.21 11.59 18.91
N GLU A 38 20.75 11.76 17.70
CA GLU A 38 22.01 12.46 17.43
C GLU A 38 21.83 13.99 17.28
N GLU A 39 20.66 14.54 17.61
CA GLU A 39 20.34 15.97 17.56
C GLU A 39 20.71 16.64 16.21
N LYS A 40 20.47 15.95 15.09
CA LYS A 40 20.77 16.47 13.75
C LYS A 40 19.93 17.71 13.42
N TYR A 41 20.42 18.48 12.46
CA TYR A 41 19.75 19.68 11.98
C TYR A 41 18.33 19.37 11.51
N CYS A 42 17.36 20.18 11.99
CA CYS A 42 15.95 19.90 11.79
C CYS A 42 15.55 19.78 10.32
N ILE A 43 16.19 20.55 9.43
CA ILE A 43 15.89 20.49 7.98
C ILE A 43 16.32 19.15 7.37
N ASP A 44 17.41 18.55 7.85
CA ASP A 44 17.84 17.24 7.37
C ASP A 44 16.88 16.14 7.81
N ILE A 45 16.39 16.23 9.05
CA ILE A 45 15.35 15.32 9.58
C ILE A 45 14.07 15.45 8.76
N LEU A 46 13.60 16.67 8.51
CA LEU A 46 12.40 16.93 7.70
C LEU A 46 12.55 16.44 6.26
N THR A 47 13.76 16.51 5.70
CA THR A 47 14.07 15.97 4.37
C THR A 47 13.95 14.45 4.36
N GLN A 48 14.46 13.76 5.38
CA GLN A 48 14.32 12.30 5.49
C GLN A 48 12.87 11.85 5.76
N ILE A 49 12.12 12.62 6.56
CA ILE A 49 10.68 12.37 6.77
C ILE A 49 9.94 12.49 5.44
N SER A 50 10.20 13.54 4.65
CA SER A 50 9.59 13.71 3.32
C SER A 50 9.89 12.51 2.40
N ALA A 51 11.14 12.03 2.40
CA ALA A 51 11.53 10.85 1.63
C ALA A 51 10.82 9.56 2.10
N LEU A 52 10.55 9.43 3.40
CA LEU A 52 9.80 8.31 3.96
C LEU A 52 8.31 8.38 3.56
N THR A 53 7.70 9.55 3.62
CA THR A 53 6.32 9.79 3.16
C THR A 53 6.17 9.42 1.68
N SER A 54 7.04 9.90 0.80
CA SER A 54 6.99 9.56 -0.63
C SER A 54 7.18 8.06 -0.90
N ALA A 55 7.99 7.37 -0.09
CA ALA A 55 8.16 5.92 -0.20
C ALA A 55 6.87 5.16 0.19
N LEU A 56 6.19 5.61 1.25
CA LEU A 56 4.89 5.07 1.67
C LEU A 56 3.81 5.30 0.61
N GLU A 57 3.74 6.52 0.05
CA GLU A 57 2.82 6.86 -1.04
C GLU A 57 3.05 5.96 -2.25
N SER A 58 4.31 5.70 -2.63
CA SER A 58 4.65 4.81 -3.74
C SER A 58 4.18 3.36 -3.50
N VAL A 59 4.28 2.87 -2.27
CA VAL A 59 3.73 1.55 -1.90
C VAL A 59 2.22 1.54 -2.01
N ALA A 60 1.56 2.56 -1.47
CA ALA A 60 0.10 2.66 -1.46
C ALA A 60 -0.48 2.75 -2.88
N LEU A 61 0.14 3.57 -3.76
CA LEU A 61 -0.23 3.67 -5.17
C LEU A 61 0.00 2.35 -5.92
N GLY A 62 1.07 1.62 -5.60
CA GLY A 62 1.31 0.30 -6.18
C GLY A 62 0.22 -0.71 -5.81
N LEU A 63 -0.10 -0.80 -4.51
CA LEU A 63 -1.16 -1.69 -4.02
C LEU A 63 -2.52 -1.35 -4.63
N LEU A 64 -2.77 -0.05 -4.83
CA LEU A 64 -3.96 0.42 -5.50
C LEU A 64 -4.01 -0.03 -6.97
N ASP A 65 -2.95 0.15 -7.73
CA ASP A 65 -2.87 -0.27 -9.13
C ASP A 65 -3.08 -1.79 -9.28
N ASP A 66 -2.46 -2.58 -8.40
CA ASP A 66 -2.69 -4.03 -8.35
C ASP A 66 -4.15 -4.35 -8.01
N HIS A 67 -4.74 -3.67 -7.05
CA HIS A 67 -6.14 -3.89 -6.68
C HIS A 67 -7.09 -3.57 -7.83
N LEU A 68 -6.89 -2.45 -8.53
CA LEU A 68 -7.71 -2.07 -9.68
C LEU A 68 -7.60 -3.10 -10.82
N LYS A 69 -6.39 -3.60 -11.11
CA LYS A 69 -6.18 -4.61 -12.16
C LYS A 69 -6.95 -5.90 -11.91
N HIS A 70 -7.06 -6.35 -10.67
CA HIS A 70 -7.79 -7.59 -10.36
C HIS A 70 -9.29 -7.31 -10.16
N CYS A 71 -9.65 -6.33 -9.33
CA CYS A 71 -11.05 -6.09 -8.96
C CYS A 71 -11.88 -5.51 -10.11
N VAL A 72 -11.33 -4.65 -10.97
CA VAL A 72 -12.08 -4.10 -12.11
C VAL A 72 -12.27 -5.16 -13.20
N VAL A 73 -11.26 -5.99 -13.45
CA VAL A 73 -11.38 -7.10 -14.42
C VAL A 73 -12.41 -8.12 -13.95
N ASP A 74 -12.38 -8.50 -12.67
CA ASP A 74 -13.35 -9.41 -12.07
C ASP A 74 -14.76 -8.81 -12.06
N ALA A 75 -14.90 -7.52 -11.72
CA ALA A 75 -16.18 -6.82 -11.70
C ALA A 75 -16.81 -6.68 -13.10
N VAL A 76 -15.99 -6.46 -14.14
CA VAL A 76 -16.44 -6.42 -15.54
C VAL A 76 -16.91 -7.81 -16.00
N GLN A 77 -16.26 -8.88 -15.53
CA GLN A 77 -16.69 -10.26 -15.84
C GLN A 77 -17.98 -10.66 -15.09
N LEU A 78 -18.17 -10.22 -13.85
CA LEU A 78 -19.38 -10.48 -13.06
C LEU A 78 -20.60 -9.71 -13.60
N GLY A 79 -20.43 -8.42 -13.92
CA GLY A 79 -21.51 -7.55 -14.39
C GLY A 79 -22.58 -7.26 -13.33
N GLY A 80 -23.61 -6.48 -13.73
CA GLY A 80 -24.77 -6.17 -12.89
C GLY A 80 -24.45 -5.46 -11.57
N ASP A 81 -25.30 -5.66 -10.57
CA ASP A 81 -25.18 -5.03 -9.25
C ASP A 81 -23.95 -5.53 -8.47
N GLU A 82 -23.54 -6.77 -8.70
CA GLU A 82 -22.40 -7.40 -8.02
C GLU A 82 -21.06 -6.79 -8.48
N GLY A 83 -20.91 -6.55 -9.79
CA GLY A 83 -19.76 -5.81 -10.32
C GLY A 83 -19.70 -4.37 -9.80
N GLN A 84 -20.85 -3.68 -9.70
CA GLN A 84 -20.89 -2.31 -9.15
C GLN A 84 -20.51 -2.25 -7.66
N ALA A 85 -20.94 -3.23 -6.86
CA ALA A 85 -20.57 -3.31 -5.44
C ALA A 85 -19.05 -3.45 -5.25
N LYS A 86 -18.39 -4.30 -6.04
CA LYS A 86 -16.93 -4.48 -6.03
C LYS A 86 -16.16 -3.21 -6.41
N ILE A 87 -16.62 -2.49 -7.44
CA ILE A 87 -16.03 -1.20 -7.83
C ILE A 87 -16.19 -0.14 -6.74
N LYS A 88 -17.36 -0.11 -6.08
CA LYS A 88 -17.62 0.81 -4.98
C LYS A 88 -16.70 0.55 -3.78
N GLU A 89 -16.52 -0.71 -3.40
CA GLU A 89 -15.61 -1.10 -2.32
C GLU A 89 -14.18 -0.63 -2.61
N ALA A 90 -13.70 -0.89 -3.83
CA ALA A 90 -12.40 -0.44 -4.29
C ALA A 90 -12.28 1.09 -4.16
N SER A 91 -13.23 1.84 -4.72
CA SER A 91 -13.26 3.31 -4.72
C SER A 91 -13.26 3.90 -3.31
N ASP A 92 -14.01 3.31 -2.38
CA ASP A 92 -14.05 3.75 -0.98
C ASP A 92 -12.71 3.55 -0.28
N ALA A 93 -11.97 2.48 -0.60
CA ALA A 93 -10.61 2.26 -0.09
C ALA A 93 -9.62 3.32 -0.62
N ILE A 94 -9.69 3.67 -1.91
CA ILE A 94 -8.89 4.77 -2.51
C ILE A 94 -9.16 6.08 -1.78
N ALA A 95 -10.45 6.38 -1.58
CA ALA A 95 -10.85 7.65 -1.00
C ALA A 95 -10.32 7.82 0.43
N ARG A 96 -10.17 6.73 1.19
CA ARG A 96 -9.52 6.77 2.52
C ARG A 96 -8.02 7.08 2.42
N LEU A 97 -7.34 6.51 1.44
CA LEU A 97 -5.91 6.71 1.22
C LEU A 97 -5.57 8.15 0.78
N VAL A 98 -6.41 8.77 -0.05
CA VAL A 98 -6.17 10.14 -0.58
C VAL A 98 -6.47 11.23 0.47
N ARG A 99 -7.22 10.90 1.53
CA ARG A 99 -7.61 11.86 2.58
C ARG A 99 -6.66 11.89 3.78
N SER A 100 -5.68 10.99 3.84
CA SER A 100 -4.64 10.95 4.89
C SER A 100 -3.39 11.70 4.44
#